data_AF-A5IYC2-F1
#
_entry.id   AF-A5IYC2-F1
#
_cell.length_a   1.000
_cell.length_b   1.000
_cell.length_c   1.000
_cell.angle_alpha   90.00
_cell.angle_beta   90.00
_cell.angle_gamma   90.00
#
_symmetry.space_group_name_H-M   'P 1'
#
loop_
_entity.id
_entity.type
_entity.pdbx_description
1 polymer ?
#
loop_
_entity_poly.entity_id
_entity_poly.type
_entity_poly.pdbx_seq_one_letter_code
_entity_poly.pdbx_strand_id
1 'polypeptide(L)'
;MYLEFLNKMFLFDNLKPLAPNYRSSLRVKQLEKKYFSDQSLAYALLNIAAKKLTKDVNLYGILFETLVIRDLKIYTRANDAEVYQYQDYKDNEIDVIIELSGGDWCAKRLE
;
A
#
# COMPACT_ATOMS: atom_id res chain seq x y z
N MET A 1 21.34 7.55 -1.61
CA MET A 1 22.21 6.96 -0.56
C MET A 1 21.41 6.50 0.66
N TYR A 2 20.73 7.36 1.43
CA TYR A 2 20.01 6.94 2.65
C TYR A 2 18.78 6.06 2.42
N LEU A 3 17.89 6.41 1.48
CA LEU A 3 16.69 5.60 1.19
C LEU A 3 17.04 4.18 0.72
N GLU A 4 18.10 4.05 -0.05
CA GLU A 4 18.56 2.75 -0.55
C GLU A 4 19.08 1.88 0.60
N PHE A 5 19.78 2.47 1.57
CA PHE A 5 20.20 1.78 2.78
C PHE A 5 18.99 1.31 3.61
N LEU A 6 17.99 2.18 3.81
CA LEU A 6 16.77 1.83 4.55
C LEU A 6 15.96 0.73 3.83
N ASN A 7 15.90 0.75 2.50
CA ASN A 7 15.32 -0.33 1.69
C ASN A 7 16.07 -1.66 1.88
N LYS A 8 17.41 -1.62 1.90
CA LYS A 8 18.25 -2.81 2.15
C LYS A 8 18.08 -3.37 3.57
N MET A 9 17.66 -2.54 4.51
CA MET A 9 17.27 -2.98 5.87
C MET A 9 15.82 -3.51 5.94
N PHE A 10 15.12 -3.65 4.81
CA PHE A 10 13.74 -4.12 4.74
C PHE A 10 12.76 -3.27 5.58
N LEU A 11 13.04 -1.99 5.76
CA LEU A 11 12.16 -1.08 6.49
C LEU A 11 10.92 -0.67 5.70
N PHE A 12 10.98 -0.83 4.38
CA PHE A 12 9.88 -0.52 3.48
C PHE A 12 9.38 -1.78 2.76
N ASP A 13 8.06 -1.87 2.61
CA ASP A 13 7.39 -2.90 1.83
C ASP A 13 6.39 -2.23 0.87
N ASN A 14 6.94 -1.54 -0.13
CA ASN A 14 6.19 -0.71 -1.07
C ASN A 14 5.08 -1.50 -1.79
N LEU A 15 4.02 -0.77 -2.17
CA LEU A 15 2.96 -1.31 -3.00
C LEU A 15 3.16 -0.86 -4.44
N LYS A 16 3.24 -1.83 -5.35
CA LYS A 16 3.48 -1.58 -6.76
C LYS A 16 2.21 -1.02 -7.43
N PRO A 17 2.34 -0.03 -8.33
CA PRO A 17 1.22 0.34 -9.18
C PRO A 17 0.88 -0.82 -10.12
N LEU A 18 -0.42 -1.03 -10.34
CA LEU A 18 -0.89 -1.92 -11.39
C LEU A 18 -0.36 -1.35 -12.71
N ALA A 19 0.42 -2.15 -13.44
CA ALA A 19 0.87 -1.78 -14.77
C ALA A 19 -0.22 -2.20 -15.77
N PRO A 20 -1.08 -1.29 -16.25
CA PRO A 20 -2.01 -1.68 -17.30
C PRO A 20 -1.19 -2.01 -18.54
N ASN A 21 -1.52 -3.12 -19.20
CA ASN A 21 -0.88 -3.56 -20.44
C ASN A 21 -0.66 -2.40 -21.42
N TYR A 22 0.38 -2.52 -22.26
CA TYR A 22 0.88 -1.56 -23.27
C TYR A 22 -0.18 -0.86 -24.16
N ARG A 23 -1.44 -1.32 -24.14
CA ARG A 23 -2.59 -0.79 -24.90
C ARG A 23 -3.58 0.05 -24.09
N SER A 24 -3.36 0.28 -22.81
CA SER A 24 -4.20 1.19 -22.02
C SER A 24 -3.97 2.64 -22.45
N SER A 25 -5.03 3.32 -22.90
CA SER A 25 -5.00 4.76 -23.19
C SER A 25 -4.87 5.62 -21.93
N LEU A 26 -5.14 5.04 -20.75
CA LEU A 26 -5.01 5.69 -19.46
C LEU A 26 -3.56 5.58 -18.98
N ARG A 27 -2.91 6.74 -18.87
CA ARG A 27 -1.62 6.85 -18.19
C ARG A 27 -1.85 6.66 -16.69
N VAL A 28 -1.16 5.72 -16.09
CA VAL A 28 -1.19 5.46 -14.64
C VAL A 28 0.01 6.14 -14.01
N LYS A 29 -0.18 6.75 -12.83
CA LYS A 29 0.93 7.25 -12.01
C LYS A 29 1.76 6.04 -11.56
N GLN A 30 2.97 5.91 -12.10
CA GLN A 30 3.86 4.77 -11.81
C GLN A 30 4.62 4.90 -10.48
N LEU A 31 4.20 5.81 -9.59
CA LEU A 31 4.89 6.00 -8.33
C LEU A 31 4.45 4.92 -7.33
N GLU A 32 5.40 4.15 -6.82
CA GLU A 32 5.14 3.22 -5.72
C GLU A 32 4.71 3.99 -4.46
N LYS A 33 3.59 3.58 -3.83
CA LYS A 33 3.26 4.04 -2.49
C LYS A 33 4.21 3.38 -1.51
N LYS A 34 4.87 4.22 -0.71
CA LYS A 34 5.83 3.78 0.29
C LYS A 34 5.10 3.40 1.56
N TYR A 35 5.24 2.15 1.95
CA TYR A 35 4.73 1.63 3.22
C TYR A 35 5.88 1.14 4.08
N PHE A 36 5.76 1.33 5.39
CA PHE A 36 6.66 0.65 6.32
C PHE A 36 6.32 -0.83 6.35
N SER A 37 7.34 -1.67 6.43
CA SER A 37 7.18 -3.11 6.62
C SER A 37 6.50 -3.44 7.96
N ASP A 38 6.64 -2.54 8.94
CA ASP A 38 5.94 -2.60 10.21
C ASP A 38 5.40 -1.23 10.61
N GLN A 39 4.09 -1.15 10.83
CA GLN A 39 3.38 0.05 11.30
C GLN A 39 3.90 0.50 12.67
N SER A 40 4.43 -0.42 13.51
CA SER A 40 5.06 -0.10 14.79
C SER A 40 6.18 0.95 14.65
N LEU A 41 6.90 0.95 13.53
CA LEU A 41 7.94 1.93 13.22
C LEU A 41 7.35 3.33 13.01
N ALA A 42 6.23 3.43 12.28
CA ALA A 42 5.54 4.70 12.09
C ALA A 42 5.04 5.26 13.43
N TYR A 43 4.48 4.40 14.29
CA TYR A 43 4.06 4.80 15.64
C TYR A 43 5.23 5.32 16.49
N ALA A 44 6.37 4.62 16.48
CA ALA A 44 7.56 4.99 17.22
C ALA A 44 8.19 6.30 16.73
N LEU A 45 8.32 6.48 15.41
CA LEU A 45 8.90 7.67 14.79
C LEU A 45 8.07 8.93 15.05
N LEU A 46 6.75 8.80 15.06
CA LEU A 46 5.83 9.91 15.30
C LEU A 46 5.58 10.16 16.80
N ASN A 47 6.19 9.37 17.69
CA ASN A 47 6.00 9.42 19.14
C ASN A 47 4.51 9.44 19.55
N ILE A 48 3.73 8.56 18.91
CA ILE A 48 2.28 8.50 19.09
C ILE A 48 1.96 7.49 20.20
N ALA A 49 1.33 7.96 21.26
CA ALA A 49 0.69 7.09 22.23
C ALA A 49 -0.69 6.64 21.73
N ALA A 50 -1.15 5.43 22.09
CA ALA A 50 -2.48 4.91 21.71
C ALA A 50 -3.64 5.89 21.97
N LYS A 51 -3.58 6.64 23.09
CA LYS A 51 -4.58 7.66 23.45
C LYS A 51 -4.61 8.89 22.52
N LYS A 52 -3.56 9.14 21.73
CA LYS A 52 -3.53 10.21 20.74
C LYS A 52 -4.24 9.80 19.45
N LEU A 53 -4.19 8.52 19.06
CA LEU A 53 -4.85 8.02 17.84
C LEU A 53 -6.37 8.16 17.90
N THR A 54 -6.96 7.97 19.08
CA THR A 54 -8.41 8.17 19.26
C THR A 54 -8.85 9.62 19.07
N LYS A 55 -7.90 10.59 19.10
CA LYS A 55 -8.18 12.01 18.86
C LYS A 55 -7.88 12.45 17.44
N ASP A 56 -7.05 11.71 16.71
CA ASP A 56 -6.64 12.01 15.34
C ASP A 56 -7.11 10.88 14.41
N VAL A 57 -8.38 11.00 14.00
CA VAL A 57 -9.06 10.00 13.17
C VAL A 57 -8.41 9.88 11.79
N ASN A 58 -7.85 10.98 11.26
CA ASN A 58 -7.19 10.98 9.97
C ASN A 58 -5.88 10.17 10.02
N LEU A 59 -5.05 10.42 11.03
CA LEU A 59 -3.82 9.67 11.23
C LEU A 59 -4.10 8.20 11.53
N TYR A 60 -5.15 7.93 12.32
CA TYR A 60 -5.63 6.57 12.55
C TYR A 60 -6.02 5.87 11.26
N GLY A 61 -6.79 6.53 10.37
CA GLY A 61 -7.19 6.00 9.07
C GLY A 61 -5.98 5.60 8.22
N ILE A 62 -5.02 6.51 8.05
CA ILE A 62 -3.79 6.26 7.26
C ILE A 62 -3.00 5.04 7.80
N LEU A 63 -2.88 4.94 9.13
CA LEU A 63 -2.16 3.84 9.77
C LEU A 63 -2.94 2.52 9.69
N PHE A 64 -4.28 2.58 9.76
CA PHE A 64 -5.17 1.44 9.60
C PHE A 64 -5.14 0.91 8.16
N GLU A 65 -5.26 1.77 7.15
CA GLU A 65 -5.11 1.40 5.75
C GLU A 65 -3.77 0.71 5.50
N THR A 66 -2.69 1.28 6.05
CA THR A 66 -1.35 0.68 5.95
C THR A 66 -1.30 -0.70 6.61
N LEU A 67 -1.97 -0.91 7.74
CA LEU A 67 -2.09 -2.21 8.41
C LEU A 67 -2.84 -3.23 7.55
N VAL A 68 -4.00 -2.84 7.02
CA VAL A 68 -4.82 -3.68 6.13
C VAL A 68 -4.03 -4.09 4.88
N ILE A 69 -3.28 -3.16 4.26
CA ILE A 69 -2.44 -3.46 3.08
C ILE A 69 -1.34 -4.47 3.40
N ARG A 70 -0.65 -4.31 4.54
CA ARG A 70 0.38 -5.27 4.98
C ARG A 70 -0.21 -6.67 5.13
N ASP A 71 -1.34 -6.78 5.82
CA ASP A 71 -1.98 -8.08 6.06
C ASP A 71 -2.49 -8.69 4.76
N LEU A 72 -3.09 -7.89 3.87
CA LEU A 72 -3.51 -8.34 2.55
C LEU A 72 -2.33 -8.89 1.76
N LYS A 73 -1.18 -8.21 1.73
CA LYS A 73 0.02 -8.71 1.04
C LYS A 73 0.50 -10.05 1.57
N ILE A 74 0.36 -10.30 2.88
CA ILE A 74 0.69 -11.60 3.47
C ILE A 74 -0.31 -12.66 3.01
N TYR A 75 -1.62 -12.38 3.08
CA TYR A 75 -2.65 -13.32 2.68
C TYR A 75 -2.61 -13.65 1.18
N THR A 76 -2.39 -12.66 0.31
CA THR A 76 -2.35 -12.90 -1.14
C THR A 76 -1.11 -13.68 -1.54
N ARG A 77 0.06 -13.38 -0.96
CA ARG A 77 1.29 -14.18 -1.19
C ARG A 77 1.09 -15.64 -0.77
N ALA A 78 0.32 -15.90 0.29
CA ALA A 78 -0.01 -17.26 0.71
C ALA A 78 -1.01 -17.98 -0.22
N ASN A 79 -1.71 -17.25 -1.10
CA ASN A 79 -2.72 -17.76 -2.03
C ASN A 79 -2.32 -17.58 -3.51
N ASP A 80 -1.02 -17.50 -3.81
CA ASP A 80 -0.49 -17.30 -5.18
C ASP A 80 -1.13 -16.10 -5.92
N ALA A 81 -1.24 -14.99 -5.20
CA ALA A 81 -1.86 -13.76 -5.66
C ALA A 81 -1.01 -12.52 -5.34
N GLU A 82 -1.15 -11.49 -6.16
CA GLU A 82 -0.39 -10.24 -6.06
C GLU A 82 -1.29 -9.07 -5.68
N VAL A 83 -0.71 -8.09 -5.00
CA VAL A 83 -1.41 -6.85 -4.59
C VAL A 83 -0.80 -5.65 -5.30
N TYR A 84 -1.67 -4.82 -5.85
CA TYR A 84 -1.32 -3.59 -6.54
C TYR A 84 -2.17 -2.43 -6.03
N GLN A 85 -1.76 -1.23 -6.40
CA GLN A 85 -2.56 -0.01 -6.27
C GLN A 85 -2.81 0.61 -7.65
N TYR A 86 -3.76 1.52 -7.75
CA TYR A 86 -3.99 2.26 -9.00
C TYR A 86 -4.30 3.73 -8.71
N GLN A 87 -3.64 4.60 -9.47
CA GLN A 87 -3.97 6.02 -9.51
C GLN A 87 -3.73 6.58 -10.92
N ASP A 88 -4.69 7.30 -11.49
CA ASP A 88 -4.54 7.95 -12.80
C ASP A 88 -4.27 9.46 -12.69
N TYR A 89 -4.10 10.13 -13.84
CA TYR A 89 -3.92 11.60 -13.92
C TYR A 89 -5.22 12.39 -13.78
N LYS A 90 -6.37 11.72 -13.70
CA LYS A 90 -7.68 12.32 -13.42
C LYS A 90 -8.03 12.20 -11.93
N ASP A 91 -7.07 11.80 -11.11
CA ASP A 91 -7.18 11.55 -9.67
C ASP A 91 -8.22 10.47 -9.31
N ASN A 92 -8.48 9.52 -10.21
CA ASN A 92 -9.18 8.29 -9.84
C ASN A 92 -8.21 7.36 -9.12
N GLU A 93 -8.61 6.88 -7.94
CA GLU A 93 -7.77 6.09 -7.06
C GLU A 93 -8.47 4.82 -6.56
N ILE A 94 -7.72 3.73 -6.57
CA ILE A 94 -8.04 2.44 -5.97
C ILE A 94 -6.85 2.04 -5.09
N ASP A 95 -7.10 1.88 -3.79
CA ASP A 95 -6.03 1.58 -2.84
C ASP A 95 -5.45 0.19 -3.02
N VAL A 96 -6.33 -0.79 -3.28
CA VAL A 96 -5.94 -2.19 -3.38
C VAL A 96 -6.61 -2.87 -4.56
N ILE A 97 -5.79 -3.54 -5.37
CA ILE A 97 -6.18 -4.47 -6.41
C ILE A 97 -5.48 -5.79 -6.12
N ILE A 98 -6.23 -6.88 -6.00
CA ILE A 98 -5.68 -8.23 -5.83
C ILE A 98 -5.88 -8.97 -7.14
N GLU A 99 -4.82 -9.54 -7.66
CA GLU A 99 -4.83 -10.34 -8.89
C GLU A 99 -4.39 -11.77 -8.56
N LEU A 100 -5.26 -12.74 -8.81
CA LEU A 100 -4.96 -14.16 -8.70
C LEU A 100 -4.16 -14.62 -9.91
N SER A 101 -3.33 -15.65 -9.76
CA SER A 101 -2.59 -16.27 -10.87
C SER A 101 -3.47 -16.76 -12.03
N GLY A 102 -4.76 -17.02 -11.78
CA GLY A 102 -5.76 -17.37 -12.80
C GLY A 102 -6.30 -16.21 -13.65
N GLY A 103 -5.91 -14.96 -13.35
CA GLY A 103 -6.37 -13.76 -14.06
C GLY A 103 -7.64 -13.12 -13.50
N ASP A 104 -8.29 -13.78 -12.53
CA ASP A 104 -9.36 -13.18 -11.73
C ASP A 104 -8.79 -12.10 -10.81
N TRP A 105 -9.49 -10.98 -10.66
CA TRP A 105 -9.05 -9.87 -9.84
C TRP A 105 -10.20 -9.22 -9.08
N CYS A 106 -9.87 -8.60 -7.95
CA CYS A 106 -10.80 -7.75 -7.20
C CYS A 106 -10.15 -6.42 -6.83
N ALA A 107 -10.91 -5.34 -6.85
CA ALA A 107 -10.46 -4.01 -6.48
C ALA A 107 -11.31 -3.43 -5.35
N LYS A 108 -10.66 -2.80 -4.37
CA LYS A 108 -11.33 -2.17 -3.24
C LYS A 108 -10.61 -0.89 -2.81
N ARG A 109 -11.40 0.10 -2.44
CA ARG A 109 -10.96 1.30 -1.75
C ARG A 109 -11.09 1.10 -0.23
N LEU A 110 -10.10 1.58 0.50
CA LEU A 110 -10.07 1.59 1.96
C LEU A 110 -10.48 2.99 2.40
N GLU A 111 -11.74 3.15 2.83
CA GLU A 111 -12.31 4.38 3.37
C GLU A 111 -12.98 4.09 4.73
#